data_AF-Q115R9-F1
#
_entry.id   AF-Q115R9-F1
#
_cell.length_a   1.000
_cell.length_b   1.000
_cell.length_c   1.000
_cell.angle_alpha   90.00
_cell.angle_beta   90.00
_cell.angle_gamma   90.00
#
_symmetry.space_group_name_H-M   'P 1'
#
loop_
_entity.id
_entity.type
_entity.pdbx_description
1 polymer ?
#
loop_
_entity_poly.entity_id
_entity_poly.type
_entity_poly.pdbx_seq_one_letter_code
_entity_poly.pdbx_strand_id
1 'polypeptide(L)'
;MSKYNLSYTQLFRHTSKRLFSISLFLLTLTILLSWNWILPSYTQTPNTKNRAVLIQEIKDYAERHVENDKAMDSRLMIELYEQNYVGLTTPEITKIYEEEYPRLKEAKDSNLWEKINDDLFYGLGWFAALALFIVLIFKEAIQGWITDFINTIGNWLYNQIAGFEWFWNFSIKRYKIGLINKHEQLKIPFRPNRPLSLQEIYVDLQFLEKANNQPINFSEIKKYNCLTIKGQPGAGKTLLLKYLVLSWAREKLNSSSNEYVPILLELYRFNEIEISALNMEVFKHKLVEALDRDDFPKANSFVEQSLEKGKLFLLLDGLDEVKSSIRYQIVQAINDLLDKYDKCRVIITCRAAVYYNDFAESVEKTLDLKEFSDRQMRLFLEAWKYQMPPDKSINQLIQTLRDRPLIMELARNPLMLTIVAHLYTQVNFVLPQSRSDFYQESTHILLNQWQNNFNQYKESAHKRRVLQHLALFAQDNAGKQQKNDLSLDYQIVLEQVQKVLPSLNLNPEKDTQLILREIVERSGLLLKIERGDKYQFAHLTLQEYFAAAALREKENELIERFKNDPKRWR
;
A
#
# COMPACT_ATOMS: atom_id res chain seq x y z
N MET A 1 14.24 8.32 35.11
CA MET A 1 14.27 9.78 34.84
C MET A 1 15.62 10.11 34.20
N SER A 2 15.65 10.89 33.12
CA SER A 2 16.80 11.17 32.22
C SER A 2 17.06 10.18 31.07
N LYS A 3 16.15 10.12 30.07
CA LYS A 3 16.47 9.70 28.67
C LYS A 3 15.39 9.99 27.61
N TYR A 4 14.58 11.05 27.77
CA TYR A 4 13.56 11.42 26.78
C TYR A 4 13.45 12.94 26.48
N ASN A 5 14.57 13.68 26.51
CA ASN A 5 14.61 15.11 26.15
C ASN A 5 15.50 15.42 24.92
N LEU A 6 15.66 14.48 23.98
CA LEU A 6 16.59 14.65 22.85
C LEU A 6 15.97 14.55 21.44
N SER A 7 14.65 14.64 21.29
CA SER A 7 13.99 14.54 19.97
C SER A 7 13.40 15.86 19.44
N TYR A 8 13.06 16.84 20.28
CA TYR A 8 12.52 18.12 19.80
C TYR A 8 13.57 19.11 19.29
N THR A 9 14.80 19.05 19.81
CA THR A 9 15.91 19.91 19.39
C THR A 9 16.54 19.51 18.05
N GLN A 10 16.33 18.29 17.56
CA GLN A 10 16.82 17.85 16.25
C GLN A 10 15.89 18.22 15.10
N LEU A 11 14.56 18.18 15.30
CA LEU A 11 13.59 18.63 14.29
C LEU A 11 13.61 20.16 14.10
N PHE A 12 13.83 20.94 15.17
CA PHE A 12 13.97 22.39 15.06
C PHE A 12 15.30 22.85 14.45
N ARG A 13 16.40 22.10 14.65
CA ARG A 13 17.70 22.42 14.04
C ARG A 13 17.70 22.23 12.52
N HIS A 14 16.89 21.32 12.00
CA HIS A 14 16.85 21.04 10.57
C HIS A 14 15.98 22.04 9.79
N THR A 15 14.91 22.56 10.41
CA THR A 15 14.07 23.63 9.85
C THR A 15 14.72 25.01 10.04
N SER A 16 15.40 25.28 11.16
CA SER A 16 16.09 26.56 11.38
C SER A 16 17.27 26.77 10.44
N LYS A 17 18.02 25.71 10.11
CA LYS A 17 19.12 25.79 9.12
C LYS A 17 18.62 26.14 7.71
N ARG A 18 17.46 25.61 7.30
CA ARG A 18 16.85 25.92 5.99
C ARG A 18 16.34 27.36 5.90
N LEU A 19 15.74 27.88 6.97
CA LEU A 19 15.28 29.27 7.02
C LEU A 19 16.46 30.27 7.01
N PHE A 20 17.52 29.98 7.75
CA PHE A 20 18.73 30.81 7.81
C PHE A 20 19.44 30.90 6.45
N SER A 21 19.48 29.81 5.67
CA SER A 21 20.07 29.82 4.33
C SER A 21 19.27 30.64 3.31
N ILE A 22 17.93 30.67 3.43
CA ILE A 22 17.06 31.44 2.53
C ILE A 22 17.20 32.95 2.82
N SER A 23 17.29 33.35 4.09
CA SER A 23 17.49 34.75 4.46
C SER A 23 18.84 35.31 4.00
N LEU A 24 19.90 34.49 4.03
CA LEU A 24 21.24 34.93 3.60
C LEU A 24 21.30 35.18 2.08
N PHE A 25 20.59 34.36 1.30
CA PHE A 25 20.50 34.50 -0.16
C PHE A 25 19.78 35.79 -0.59
N LEU A 26 18.65 36.11 0.06
CA LEU A 26 17.91 37.34 -0.24
C LEU A 26 18.72 38.60 0.09
N LEU A 27 19.53 38.57 1.14
CA LEU A 27 20.38 39.69 1.54
C LEU A 27 21.55 39.92 0.56
N THR A 28 22.11 38.87 -0.03
CA THR A 28 23.15 39.02 -1.07
C THR A 28 22.61 39.56 -2.39
N LEU A 29 21.37 39.22 -2.74
CA LEU A 29 20.72 39.65 -3.98
C LEU A 29 20.37 41.15 -3.95
N THR A 30 19.95 41.67 -2.80
CA THR A 30 19.61 43.10 -2.65
C THR A 30 20.84 44.01 -2.70
N ILE A 31 21.99 43.54 -2.21
CA ILE A 31 23.25 44.32 -2.26
C ILE A 31 23.74 44.49 -3.71
N LEU A 32 23.61 43.45 -4.53
CA LEU A 32 24.07 43.46 -5.93
C LEU A 32 23.22 44.37 -6.84
N LEU A 33 21.93 44.53 -6.56
CA LEU A 33 21.03 45.36 -7.38
C LEU A 33 21.18 46.88 -7.16
N SER A 34 21.92 47.29 -6.13
CA SER A 34 21.99 48.69 -5.69
C SER A 34 23.10 49.54 -6.34
N TRP A 35 23.92 48.97 -7.22
CA TRP A 35 25.21 49.59 -7.60
C TRP A 35 25.32 50.20 -9.01
N ASN A 36 24.25 50.25 -9.81
CA ASN A 36 24.31 50.89 -11.13
C ASN A 36 23.22 51.96 -11.28
N TRP A 37 23.62 53.23 -11.47
CA TRP A 37 23.04 54.24 -12.39
C TRP A 37 23.60 55.66 -12.12
N ILE A 38 24.34 56.24 -13.08
CA ILE A 38 24.50 57.70 -13.29
C ILE A 38 24.62 57.98 -14.81
N LEU A 39 23.92 58.99 -15.31
CA LEU A 39 23.95 59.53 -16.69
C LEU A 39 24.40 61.00 -16.70
N PRO A 40 24.89 61.53 -17.83
CA PRO A 40 24.72 62.95 -18.13
C PRO A 40 24.22 63.27 -19.56
N SER A 41 23.81 64.55 -19.70
CA SER A 41 22.82 65.15 -20.60
C SER A 41 23.36 65.95 -21.81
N TYR A 42 22.49 66.16 -22.81
CA TYR A 42 22.70 66.88 -24.09
C TYR A 42 22.64 68.42 -24.01
N THR A 43 23.28 69.08 -24.99
CA THR A 43 23.00 70.47 -25.42
C THR A 43 23.11 70.60 -26.96
N GLN A 44 22.26 71.43 -27.57
CA GLN A 44 22.23 71.79 -29.01
C GLN A 44 22.52 73.29 -29.21
N THR A 45 23.11 73.67 -30.35
CA THR A 45 23.01 75.03 -30.94
C THR A 45 23.17 75.02 -32.48
N PRO A 46 22.62 76.02 -33.24
CA PRO A 46 22.33 75.89 -34.67
C PRO A 46 22.95 76.95 -35.64
N ASN A 47 22.94 76.58 -36.95
CA ASN A 47 22.70 77.36 -38.19
C ASN A 47 23.71 78.37 -38.81
N THR A 48 24.13 78.10 -40.06
CA THR A 48 24.32 79.11 -41.14
C THR A 48 24.23 78.47 -42.53
N LYS A 49 23.05 78.57 -43.17
CA LYS A 49 22.68 77.87 -44.42
C LYS A 49 23.53 78.26 -45.65
N ASN A 50 24.42 77.35 -46.03
CA ASN A 50 25.19 77.33 -47.28
C ASN A 50 25.14 75.89 -47.87
N ARG A 51 25.62 75.60 -49.08
CA ARG A 51 25.52 74.24 -49.70
C ARG A 51 25.94 73.11 -48.76
N ALA A 52 26.97 73.33 -47.94
CA ALA A 52 27.44 72.40 -46.92
C ALA A 52 26.41 72.11 -45.81
N VAL A 53 25.58 73.08 -45.42
CA VAL A 53 24.53 72.90 -44.40
C VAL A 53 23.39 72.06 -44.94
N LEU A 54 23.00 72.22 -46.20
CA LEU A 54 21.97 71.36 -46.79
C LEU A 54 22.45 69.90 -46.89
N ILE A 55 23.72 69.71 -47.26
CA ILE A 55 24.36 68.39 -47.24
C ILE A 55 24.38 67.81 -45.82
N GLN A 56 24.71 68.63 -44.81
CA GLN A 56 24.68 68.20 -43.42
C GLN A 56 23.25 67.88 -42.95
N GLU A 57 22.23 68.67 -43.30
CA GLU A 57 20.83 68.39 -42.99
C GLU A 57 20.37 67.04 -43.57
N ILE A 58 20.79 66.70 -44.80
CA ILE A 58 20.53 65.40 -45.44
C ILE A 58 21.21 64.26 -44.65
N LYS A 59 22.46 64.46 -44.20
CA LYS A 59 23.20 63.49 -43.38
C LYS A 59 22.59 63.31 -41.98
N ASP A 60 22.22 64.40 -41.31
CA ASP A 60 21.55 64.38 -40.01
C ASP A 60 20.17 63.67 -40.13
N TYR A 61 19.52 63.75 -41.29
CA TYR A 61 18.31 63.00 -41.56
C TYR A 61 18.58 61.49 -41.68
N ALA A 62 19.66 61.10 -42.36
CA ALA A 62 20.12 59.70 -42.40
C ALA A 62 20.42 59.16 -41.00
N GLU A 63 21.12 59.94 -40.16
CA GLU A 63 21.41 59.61 -38.76
C GLU A 63 20.14 59.38 -37.96
N ARG A 64 19.16 60.29 -38.01
CA ARG A 64 17.87 60.11 -37.33
C ARG A 64 17.10 58.88 -37.83
N HIS A 65 17.19 58.54 -39.11
CA HIS A 65 16.55 57.34 -39.64
C HIS A 65 17.22 56.06 -39.10
N VAL A 66 18.55 56.04 -38.99
CA VAL A 66 19.31 54.93 -38.40
C VAL A 66 19.08 54.83 -36.90
N GLU A 67 19.10 55.94 -36.15
CA GLU A 67 18.85 55.95 -34.70
C GLU A 67 17.45 55.40 -34.36
N ASN A 68 16.44 55.77 -35.15
CA ASN A 68 15.04 55.36 -34.93
C ASN A 68 14.64 54.07 -35.68
N ASP A 69 15.58 53.31 -36.22
CA ASP A 69 15.35 52.04 -36.94
C ASP A 69 14.37 52.11 -38.13
N LYS A 70 14.29 53.28 -38.79
CA LYS A 70 13.49 53.44 -40.01
C LYS A 70 14.25 52.95 -41.23
N ALA A 71 13.53 52.33 -42.18
CA ALA A 71 14.10 51.90 -43.45
C ALA A 71 14.58 53.11 -44.29
N MET A 72 15.58 52.88 -45.15
CA MET A 72 16.09 53.89 -46.07
C MET A 72 14.99 54.31 -47.05
N ASP A 73 14.73 55.61 -47.17
CA ASP A 73 13.73 56.14 -48.10
C ASP A 73 14.27 57.33 -48.88
N SER A 74 14.90 57.02 -50.02
CA SER A 74 15.47 58.02 -50.91
C SER A 74 14.43 58.89 -51.60
N ARG A 75 13.20 58.39 -51.80
CA ARG A 75 12.12 59.17 -52.46
C ARG A 75 11.66 60.30 -51.56
N LEU A 76 11.53 60.04 -50.26
CA LEU A 76 11.22 61.07 -49.28
C LEU A 76 12.27 62.20 -49.27
N MET A 77 13.55 61.86 -49.42
CA MET A 77 14.62 62.87 -49.49
C MET A 77 14.56 63.72 -50.76
N ILE A 78 14.14 63.14 -51.89
CA ILE A 78 13.87 63.89 -53.11
C ILE A 78 12.70 64.85 -52.87
N GLU A 79 11.56 64.38 -52.37
CA GLU A 79 10.38 65.23 -52.12
C GLU A 79 10.67 66.39 -51.16
N LEU A 80 11.45 66.16 -50.10
CA LEU A 80 11.79 67.19 -49.11
C LEU A 80 12.73 68.27 -49.66
N TYR A 81 13.57 67.95 -50.65
CA TYR A 81 14.66 68.80 -51.10
C TYR A 81 14.69 69.08 -52.62
N GLU A 82 13.64 68.72 -53.36
CA GLU A 82 13.52 68.94 -54.82
C GLU A 82 13.62 70.42 -55.21
N GLN A 83 13.01 71.31 -54.42
CA GLN A 83 13.05 72.77 -54.62
C GLN A 83 14.11 73.46 -53.74
N ASN A 84 15.26 72.84 -53.54
CA ASN A 84 16.30 73.41 -52.69
C ASN A 84 16.87 74.72 -53.25
N TYR A 85 17.14 75.68 -52.36
CA TYR A 85 17.60 77.03 -52.68
C TYR A 85 19.07 77.11 -53.13
N VAL A 86 19.78 75.98 -53.24
CA VAL A 86 21.22 75.90 -53.53
C VAL A 86 21.54 75.14 -54.83
N GLY A 87 20.52 74.68 -55.55
CA GLY A 87 20.66 74.03 -56.85
C GLY A 87 21.25 72.62 -56.84
N LEU A 88 21.16 71.88 -55.73
CA LEU A 88 21.49 70.45 -55.71
C LEU A 88 20.52 69.69 -56.62
N THR A 89 21.07 68.85 -57.49
CA THR A 89 20.27 68.01 -58.39
C THR A 89 19.73 66.78 -57.64
N THR A 90 18.60 66.24 -58.09
CA THR A 90 17.98 65.03 -57.53
C THR A 90 18.95 63.85 -57.36
N PRO A 91 19.86 63.56 -58.32
CA PRO A 91 20.87 62.51 -58.15
C PRO A 91 21.89 62.81 -57.05
N GLU A 92 22.28 64.08 -56.84
CA GLU A 92 23.22 64.46 -55.78
C GLU A 92 22.61 64.29 -54.38
N ILE A 93 21.34 64.70 -54.19
CA ILE A 93 20.62 64.54 -52.91
C ILE A 93 20.52 63.05 -52.53
N THR A 94 20.10 62.25 -53.51
CA THR A 94 19.92 60.80 -53.33
C THR A 94 21.25 60.13 -52.99
N LYS A 95 22.31 60.46 -53.73
CA LYS A 95 23.64 59.89 -53.50
C LYS A 95 24.18 60.19 -52.10
N ILE A 96 24.04 61.43 -51.62
CA ILE A 96 24.53 61.83 -50.29
C ILE A 96 23.81 61.02 -49.18
N TYR A 97 22.50 60.86 -49.30
CA TYR A 97 21.71 60.11 -48.34
C TYR A 97 21.99 58.61 -48.39
N GLU A 98 22.07 58.04 -49.60
CA GLU A 98 22.32 56.61 -49.84
C GLU A 98 23.76 56.19 -49.51
N GLU A 99 24.73 57.09 -49.49
CA GLU A 99 26.08 56.81 -49.01
C GLU A 99 26.19 56.92 -47.47
N GLU A 100 25.48 57.86 -46.85
CA GLU A 100 25.60 58.10 -45.41
C GLU A 100 24.75 57.12 -44.57
N TYR A 101 23.53 56.79 -45.00
CA TYR A 101 22.63 55.90 -44.25
C TYR A 101 23.23 54.49 -44.00
N PRO A 102 23.77 53.77 -45.00
CA PRO A 102 24.34 52.44 -44.76
C PRO A 102 25.59 52.51 -43.88
N ARG A 103 26.43 53.53 -44.07
CA ARG A 103 27.63 53.74 -43.24
C ARG A 103 27.28 53.91 -41.76
N LEU A 104 26.26 54.72 -41.45
CA LEU A 104 25.80 54.93 -40.08
C LEU A 104 25.13 53.67 -39.49
N LYS A 105 24.41 52.91 -40.32
CA LYS A 105 23.78 51.65 -39.92
C LYS A 105 24.81 50.58 -39.54
N GLU A 106 25.86 50.42 -40.36
CA GLU A 106 26.97 49.50 -40.05
C GLU A 106 27.68 49.87 -38.74
N ALA A 107 27.92 51.17 -38.51
CA ALA A 107 28.54 51.65 -37.27
C ALA A 107 27.66 51.45 -36.02
N LYS A 108 26.33 51.60 -36.15
CA LYS A 108 25.36 51.30 -35.06
C LYS A 108 25.36 49.81 -34.74
N ASP A 109 25.33 48.96 -35.75
CA ASP A 109 25.30 47.51 -35.60
C ASP A 109 26.60 46.98 -34.97
N SER A 110 27.78 47.49 -35.35
CA SER A 110 29.06 47.06 -34.75
C SER A 110 29.17 47.40 -33.27
N ASN A 111 28.67 48.57 -32.86
CA ASN A 111 28.73 49.05 -31.47
C ASN A 111 27.74 48.29 -30.56
N LEU A 112 26.63 47.80 -31.12
CA LEU A 112 25.69 46.92 -30.42
C LEU A 112 26.33 45.56 -30.09
N TRP A 113 27.12 44.98 -31.00
CA TRP A 113 27.77 43.70 -30.77
C TRP A 113 28.85 43.74 -29.68
N GLU A 114 29.65 44.81 -29.60
CA GLU A 114 30.63 44.99 -28.51
C GLU A 114 29.94 45.10 -27.15
N LYS A 115 28.83 45.85 -27.07
CA LYS A 115 28.07 46.05 -25.83
C LYS A 115 27.34 44.78 -25.37
N ILE A 116 26.86 43.96 -26.29
CA ILE A 116 26.21 42.68 -26.00
C ILE A 116 27.23 41.66 -25.47
N ASN A 117 28.46 41.63 -26.00
CA ASN A 117 29.46 40.65 -25.58
C ASN A 117 29.98 40.89 -24.16
N ASP A 118 30.26 42.13 -23.77
CA ASP A 118 30.81 42.43 -22.44
C ASP A 118 29.81 42.18 -21.29
N ASP A 119 28.52 42.48 -21.49
CA ASP A 119 27.47 42.27 -20.48
C ASP A 119 27.07 40.78 -20.34
N LEU A 120 27.15 39.98 -21.42
CA LEU A 120 26.76 38.56 -21.37
C LEU A 120 27.77 37.69 -20.61
N PHE A 121 29.07 37.92 -20.83
CA PHE A 121 30.12 37.03 -20.31
C PHE A 121 30.44 37.26 -18.82
N TYR A 122 30.33 38.48 -18.30
CA TYR A 122 30.54 38.76 -16.86
C TYR A 122 29.40 38.25 -15.97
N GLY A 123 28.16 38.24 -16.48
CA GLY A 123 27.00 37.72 -15.74
C GLY A 123 27.00 36.20 -15.61
N LEU A 124 27.25 35.48 -16.71
CA LEU A 124 27.13 34.02 -16.77
C LEU A 124 28.11 33.28 -15.84
N GLY A 125 29.33 33.81 -15.65
CA GLY A 125 30.35 33.20 -14.80
C GLY A 125 29.96 33.14 -13.31
N TRP A 126 29.38 34.22 -12.78
CA TRP A 126 28.93 34.28 -11.40
C TRP A 126 27.68 33.44 -11.17
N PHE A 127 26.75 33.39 -12.13
CA PHE A 127 25.59 32.48 -12.04
C PHE A 127 26.01 31.02 -12.03
N ALA A 128 27.00 30.63 -12.85
CA ALA A 128 27.55 29.27 -12.85
C ALA A 128 28.26 28.94 -11.54
N ALA A 129 29.06 29.88 -11.00
CA ALA A 129 29.75 29.71 -9.71
C ALA A 129 28.77 29.60 -8.53
N LEU A 130 27.72 30.44 -8.52
CA LEU A 130 26.65 30.40 -7.52
C LEU A 130 25.85 29.09 -7.60
N ALA A 131 25.52 28.63 -8.81
CA ALA A 131 24.84 27.36 -9.02
C ALA A 131 25.69 26.18 -8.53
N LEU A 132 27.00 26.16 -8.84
CA LEU A 132 27.93 25.15 -8.34
C LEU A 132 28.05 25.16 -6.80
N PHE A 133 28.07 26.36 -6.20
CA PHE A 133 28.13 26.53 -4.76
C PHE A 133 26.84 26.03 -4.06
N ILE A 134 25.67 26.32 -4.64
CA ILE A 134 24.38 25.79 -4.19
C ILE A 134 24.37 24.26 -4.30
N VAL A 135 24.82 23.70 -5.44
CA VAL A 135 24.91 22.26 -5.64
C VAL A 135 25.85 21.60 -4.63
N LEU A 136 26.96 22.24 -4.27
CA LEU A 136 27.92 21.74 -3.28
C LEU A 136 27.34 21.76 -1.86
N ILE A 137 26.72 22.87 -1.44
CA ILE A 137 26.13 23.01 -0.10
C ILE A 137 24.97 22.04 0.09
N PHE A 138 24.13 21.89 -0.92
CA PHE A 138 22.93 21.06 -0.86
C PHE A 138 23.12 19.70 -1.51
N LYS A 139 24.36 19.24 -1.76
CA LYS A 139 24.64 18.01 -2.49
C LYS A 139 23.83 16.81 -1.98
N GLU A 140 23.83 16.57 -0.67
CA GLU A 140 23.08 15.46 -0.06
C GLU A 140 21.55 15.65 -0.16
N ALA A 141 21.08 16.89 -0.01
CA ALA A 141 19.65 17.21 -0.12
C ALA A 141 19.15 17.13 -1.57
N ILE A 142 19.95 17.57 -2.54
CA ILE A 142 19.69 17.49 -3.98
C ILE A 142 19.77 16.04 -4.43
N GLN A 143 20.74 15.24 -3.94
CA GLN A 143 20.80 13.82 -4.23
C GLN A 143 19.54 13.10 -3.75
N GLY A 144 19.11 13.30 -2.50
CA GLY A 144 17.86 12.74 -1.98
C GLY A 144 16.64 13.20 -2.77
N TRP A 145 16.55 14.50 -3.08
CA TRP A 145 15.45 15.05 -3.87
C TRP A 145 15.41 14.50 -5.31
N ILE A 146 16.57 14.36 -5.97
CA ILE A 146 16.67 13.78 -7.32
C ILE A 146 16.27 12.32 -7.29
N THR A 147 16.74 11.52 -6.33
CA THR A 147 16.33 10.10 -6.25
C THR A 147 14.83 9.97 -5.98
N ASP A 148 14.29 10.79 -5.09
CA ASP A 148 12.85 10.80 -4.79
C ASP A 148 12.04 11.27 -6.00
N PHE A 149 12.52 12.28 -6.73
CA PHE A 149 11.89 12.80 -7.94
C PHE A 149 11.93 11.78 -9.09
N ILE A 150 13.07 11.14 -9.34
CA ILE A 150 13.21 10.07 -10.34
C ILE A 150 12.33 8.87 -9.98
N ASN A 151 12.30 8.47 -8.71
CA ASN A 151 11.42 7.40 -8.25
C ASN A 151 9.94 7.78 -8.40
N THR A 152 9.58 9.04 -8.10
CA THR A 152 8.21 9.54 -8.23
C THR A 152 7.78 9.59 -9.69
N ILE A 153 8.62 10.11 -10.59
CA ILE A 153 8.35 10.10 -12.04
C ILE A 153 8.33 8.68 -12.56
N GLY A 154 9.26 7.83 -12.15
CA GLY A 154 9.33 6.43 -12.56
C GLY A 154 8.07 5.68 -12.17
N ASN A 155 7.59 5.85 -10.93
CA ASN A 155 6.33 5.26 -10.46
C ASN A 155 5.11 5.86 -11.16
N TRP A 156 5.09 7.18 -11.39
CA TRP A 156 4.02 7.84 -12.13
C TRP A 156 3.94 7.30 -13.56
N LEU A 157 5.08 7.25 -14.26
CA LEU A 157 5.19 6.76 -15.63
C LEU A 157 4.82 5.27 -15.69
N TYR A 158 5.30 4.46 -14.74
CA TYR A 158 4.90 3.06 -14.60
C TYR A 158 3.39 2.93 -14.45
N ASN A 159 2.76 3.69 -13.56
CA ASN A 159 1.31 3.65 -13.34
C ASN A 159 0.53 4.05 -14.60
N GLN A 160 1.12 4.84 -15.50
CA GLN A 160 0.49 5.16 -16.78
C GLN A 160 0.62 4.04 -17.79
N ILE A 161 1.74 3.32 -17.81
CA ILE A 161 2.10 2.38 -18.88
C ILE A 161 1.95 0.89 -18.53
N ALA A 162 1.77 0.54 -17.25
CA ALA A 162 1.81 -0.84 -16.76
C ALA A 162 0.81 -1.79 -17.45
N GLY A 163 -0.33 -1.26 -17.92
CA GLY A 163 -1.39 -2.02 -18.57
C GLY A 163 -1.11 -2.42 -20.02
N PHE A 164 -0.16 -1.77 -20.69
CA PHE A 164 0.14 -2.06 -22.10
C PHE A 164 0.93 -3.37 -22.26
N GLU A 165 0.62 -4.14 -23.30
CA GLU A 165 1.14 -5.49 -23.52
C GLU A 165 2.67 -5.59 -23.54
N TRP A 166 3.35 -4.63 -24.18
CA TRP A 166 4.82 -4.54 -24.19
C TRP A 166 5.47 -4.40 -22.81
N PHE A 167 4.73 -3.92 -21.79
CA PHE A 167 5.23 -3.75 -20.43
C PHE A 167 4.83 -4.87 -19.46
N TRP A 168 4.03 -5.85 -19.88
CA TRP A 168 3.55 -6.88 -18.96
C TRP A 168 4.67 -7.65 -18.28
N ASN A 169 5.78 -7.92 -18.96
CA ASN A 169 6.94 -8.57 -18.32
C ASN A 169 7.52 -7.72 -17.17
N PHE A 170 7.54 -6.40 -17.33
CA PHE A 170 7.96 -5.49 -16.27
C PHE A 170 6.92 -5.41 -15.15
N SER A 171 5.64 -5.30 -15.50
CA SER A 171 4.54 -5.27 -14.53
C SER A 171 4.44 -6.56 -13.72
N ILE A 172 4.68 -7.73 -14.33
CA ILE A 172 4.78 -9.02 -13.64
C ILE A 172 5.96 -9.06 -12.67
N LYS A 173 7.11 -8.47 -13.02
CA LYS A 173 8.24 -8.36 -12.08
C LYS A 173 7.88 -7.48 -10.88
N ARG A 174 7.24 -6.34 -11.10
CA ARG A 174 6.73 -5.46 -10.03
C ARG A 174 5.70 -6.18 -9.17
N TYR A 175 4.77 -6.91 -9.80
CA TYR A 175 3.78 -7.75 -9.13
C TYR A 175 4.43 -8.77 -8.19
N LYS A 176 5.44 -9.52 -8.68
CA LYS A 176 6.20 -10.46 -7.84
C LYS A 176 6.82 -9.77 -6.61
N ILE A 177 7.40 -8.59 -6.79
CA ILE A 177 7.99 -7.82 -5.67
C ILE A 177 6.90 -7.39 -4.67
N GLY A 178 5.76 -6.88 -5.17
CA GLY A 178 4.62 -6.51 -4.33
C GLY A 178 4.11 -7.69 -3.49
N LEU A 179 3.97 -8.86 -4.10
CA LEU A 179 3.58 -10.10 -3.44
C LEU A 179 4.58 -10.56 -2.38
N ILE A 180 5.89 -10.49 -2.67
CA ILE A 180 6.95 -10.83 -1.70
C ILE A 180 6.85 -9.90 -0.50
N ASN A 181 6.84 -8.58 -0.72
CA ASN A 181 6.77 -7.58 0.35
C ASN A 181 5.52 -7.76 1.23
N LYS A 182 4.39 -8.16 0.63
CA LYS A 182 3.12 -8.34 1.32
C LYS A 182 3.03 -9.65 2.11
N HIS A 183 3.61 -10.74 1.60
CA HIS A 183 3.36 -12.09 2.12
C HIS A 183 4.57 -12.79 2.73
N GLU A 184 5.79 -12.27 2.56
CA GLU A 184 6.99 -12.89 3.12
C GLU A 184 6.95 -13.00 4.65
N GLN A 185 6.51 -11.93 5.32
CA GLN A 185 6.49 -11.84 6.77
C GLN A 185 5.08 -12.10 7.32
N LEU A 186 4.92 -13.20 8.06
CA LEU A 186 3.70 -13.51 8.79
C LEU A 186 3.67 -12.68 10.09
N LYS A 187 2.79 -11.67 10.12
CA LYS A 187 2.53 -10.86 11.31
C LYS A 187 1.61 -11.63 12.26
N ILE A 188 2.14 -12.03 13.41
CA ILE A 188 1.39 -12.69 14.47
C ILE A 188 1.13 -11.63 15.56
N PRO A 189 -0.14 -11.30 15.91
CA PRO A 189 -0.43 -10.17 16.79
C PRO A 189 0.23 -10.25 18.17
N PHE A 190 0.28 -11.44 18.77
CA PHE A 190 0.95 -11.68 20.06
C PHE A 190 2.48 -11.76 19.98
N ARG A 191 3.05 -11.47 18.80
CA ARG A 191 4.49 -11.47 18.52
C ARG A 191 4.88 -10.35 17.53
N PRO A 192 4.58 -9.07 17.84
CA PRO A 192 4.68 -7.98 16.87
C PRO A 192 6.13 -7.65 16.45
N ASN A 193 7.09 -7.85 17.35
CA ASN A 193 8.50 -7.47 17.12
C ASN A 193 9.36 -8.61 16.54
N ARG A 194 8.76 -9.75 16.22
CA ARG A 194 9.48 -10.94 15.74
C ARG A 194 8.61 -11.69 14.71
N PRO A 195 8.32 -11.11 13.54
CA PRO A 195 7.54 -11.81 12.52
C PRO A 195 8.23 -13.11 12.11
N LEU A 196 7.45 -14.07 11.61
CA LEU A 196 7.97 -15.34 11.09
C LEU A 196 7.93 -15.31 9.57
N SER A 197 8.94 -15.89 8.93
CA SER A 197 8.94 -16.09 7.48
C SER A 197 7.86 -17.10 7.10
N LEU A 198 6.97 -16.73 6.18
CA LEU A 198 5.93 -17.63 5.68
C LEU A 198 6.52 -18.91 5.07
N GLN A 199 7.71 -18.81 4.45
CA GLN A 199 8.36 -19.96 3.83
C GLN A 199 8.95 -20.94 4.84
N GLU A 200 9.37 -20.45 6.01
CA GLU A 200 9.95 -21.30 7.06
C GLU A 200 8.88 -22.02 7.86
N ILE A 201 7.72 -21.37 8.05
CA ILE A 201 6.64 -21.90 8.88
C ILE A 201 5.62 -22.75 8.09
N TYR A 202 5.52 -22.55 6.78
CA TYR A 202 4.56 -23.29 5.98
C TYR A 202 4.94 -24.78 5.92
N VAL A 203 3.94 -25.62 6.15
CA VAL A 203 4.05 -27.08 6.06
C VAL A 203 3.02 -27.58 5.06
N ASP A 204 3.43 -28.49 4.20
CA ASP A 204 2.55 -29.11 3.21
C ASP A 204 1.33 -29.73 3.88
N LEU A 205 0.15 -29.28 3.43
CA LEU A 205 -1.13 -29.71 3.94
C LEU A 205 -1.54 -31.08 3.36
N GLN A 206 -2.37 -31.79 4.10
CA GLN A 206 -2.99 -33.04 3.64
C GLN A 206 -4.48 -32.82 3.44
N PHE A 207 -5.03 -33.48 2.44
CA PHE A 207 -6.41 -33.33 2.02
C PHE A 207 -7.12 -34.69 2.00
N LEU A 208 -8.44 -34.68 2.13
CA LEU A 208 -9.33 -35.82 1.90
C LEU A 208 -10.28 -35.47 0.77
N GLU A 209 -10.43 -36.36 -0.20
CA GLU A 209 -11.50 -36.23 -1.19
C GLU A 209 -12.84 -36.64 -0.59
N LYS A 210 -13.84 -35.74 -0.64
CA LYS A 210 -15.16 -35.97 -0.04
C LYS A 210 -15.86 -37.24 -0.56
N ALA A 211 -15.71 -37.55 -1.85
CA ALA A 211 -16.41 -38.66 -2.48
C ALA A 211 -15.98 -40.02 -1.91
N ASN A 212 -14.67 -40.23 -1.71
CA ASN A 212 -14.10 -41.55 -1.49
C ASN A 212 -13.22 -41.64 -0.22
N ASN A 213 -13.09 -40.54 0.53
CA ASN A 213 -12.22 -40.39 1.70
C ASN A 213 -10.73 -40.73 1.41
N GLN A 214 -10.30 -40.54 0.17
CA GLN A 214 -8.93 -40.82 -0.24
C GLN A 214 -8.01 -39.67 0.17
N PRO A 215 -6.85 -39.96 0.80
CA PRO A 215 -5.88 -38.93 1.13
C PRO A 215 -5.21 -38.40 -0.13
N ILE A 216 -5.17 -37.08 -0.26
CA ILE A 216 -4.48 -36.37 -1.35
C ILE A 216 -3.39 -35.51 -0.72
N ASN A 217 -2.17 -35.61 -1.25
CA ASN A 217 -1.04 -34.80 -0.79
C ASN A 217 -1.03 -33.44 -1.49
N PHE A 218 -0.38 -32.45 -0.88
CA PHE A 218 -0.18 -31.12 -1.48
C PHE A 218 0.45 -31.15 -2.88
N SER A 219 1.38 -32.06 -3.15
CA SER A 219 1.99 -32.19 -4.49
C SER A 219 0.99 -32.57 -5.58
N GLU A 220 -0.11 -33.23 -5.21
CA GLU A 220 -1.09 -33.78 -6.14
C GLU A 220 -2.19 -32.78 -6.51
N ILE A 221 -2.41 -31.75 -5.69
CA ILE A 221 -3.41 -30.72 -6.01
C ILE A 221 -3.08 -29.99 -7.33
N LYS A 222 -1.80 -30.00 -7.73
CA LYS A 222 -1.31 -29.40 -8.98
C LYS A 222 -1.81 -30.11 -10.25
N LYS A 223 -2.36 -31.33 -10.11
CA LYS A 223 -2.90 -32.14 -11.21
C LYS A 223 -4.27 -31.66 -11.68
N TYR A 224 -4.99 -30.94 -10.82
CA TYR A 224 -6.33 -30.43 -11.09
C TYR A 224 -6.24 -28.95 -11.45
N ASN A 225 -7.06 -28.51 -12.40
CA ASN A 225 -7.19 -27.11 -12.77
C ASN A 225 -8.16 -26.39 -11.83
N CYS A 226 -9.31 -26.98 -11.52
CA CYS A 226 -10.33 -26.33 -10.68
C CYS A 226 -10.65 -27.13 -9.41
N LEU A 227 -10.41 -26.54 -8.24
CA LEU A 227 -10.59 -27.18 -6.94
C LEU A 227 -11.38 -26.30 -5.96
N THR A 228 -12.22 -26.94 -5.15
CA THR A 228 -12.71 -26.33 -3.90
C THR A 228 -12.00 -26.95 -2.70
N ILE A 229 -11.44 -26.13 -1.82
CA ILE A 229 -10.77 -26.54 -0.58
C ILE A 229 -11.58 -26.07 0.63
N LYS A 230 -12.07 -27.03 1.41
CA LYS A 230 -12.79 -26.80 2.65
C LYS A 230 -11.91 -27.09 3.85
N GLY A 231 -12.28 -26.54 4.99
CA GLY A 231 -11.65 -26.88 6.26
C GLY A 231 -12.18 -26.07 7.42
N GLN A 232 -11.83 -26.47 8.63
CA GLN A 232 -12.17 -25.76 9.85
C GLN A 232 -11.57 -24.33 9.87
N PRO A 233 -12.13 -23.40 10.67
CA PRO A 233 -11.46 -22.14 10.98
C PRO A 233 -10.04 -22.38 11.50
N GLY A 234 -9.06 -21.55 11.11
CA GLY A 234 -7.67 -21.73 11.54
C GLY A 234 -6.89 -22.88 10.86
N ALA A 235 -7.54 -23.69 10.01
CA ALA A 235 -6.90 -24.82 9.31
C ALA A 235 -5.82 -24.44 8.28
N GLY A 236 -5.61 -23.15 8.02
CA GLY A 236 -4.55 -22.68 7.11
C GLY A 236 -4.95 -22.51 5.64
N LYS A 237 -6.24 -22.46 5.30
CA LYS A 237 -6.74 -22.22 3.92
C LYS A 237 -6.14 -20.96 3.28
N THR A 238 -6.30 -19.80 3.91
CA THR A 238 -5.69 -18.54 3.46
C THR A 238 -4.16 -18.61 3.44
N LEU A 239 -3.55 -19.34 4.37
CA LEU A 239 -2.09 -19.49 4.44
C LEU A 239 -1.55 -20.29 3.26
N LEU A 240 -2.27 -21.34 2.85
CA LEU A 240 -2.02 -22.12 1.63
C LEU A 240 -2.04 -21.22 0.40
N LEU A 241 -3.06 -20.39 0.23
CA LEU A 241 -3.13 -19.49 -0.93
C LEU A 241 -1.98 -18.48 -0.93
N LYS A 242 -1.68 -17.86 0.22
CA LYS A 242 -0.53 -16.94 0.36
C LYS A 242 0.80 -17.63 0.06
N TYR A 243 0.96 -18.89 0.50
CA TYR A 243 2.15 -19.69 0.20
C TYR A 243 2.29 -19.98 -1.29
N LEU A 244 1.20 -20.31 -2.00
CA LEU A 244 1.22 -20.53 -3.45
C LEU A 244 1.66 -19.28 -4.20
N VAL A 245 1.09 -18.12 -3.87
CA VAL A 245 1.45 -16.82 -4.46
C VAL A 245 2.91 -16.47 -4.19
N LEU A 246 3.36 -16.61 -2.95
CA LEU A 246 4.74 -16.30 -2.56
C LEU A 246 5.75 -17.26 -3.22
N SER A 247 5.40 -18.53 -3.36
CA SER A 247 6.25 -19.54 -4.00
C SER A 247 6.40 -19.28 -5.49
N TRP A 248 5.32 -18.85 -6.16
CA TRP A 248 5.37 -18.38 -7.55
C TRP A 248 6.22 -17.13 -7.69
N ALA A 249 6.03 -16.14 -6.79
CA ALA A 249 6.76 -14.88 -6.85
C ALA A 249 8.28 -15.06 -6.67
N ARG A 250 8.70 -16.05 -5.87
CA ARG A 250 10.10 -16.43 -5.70
C ARG A 250 10.63 -17.45 -6.72
N GLU A 251 9.83 -17.83 -7.71
CA GLU A 251 10.19 -18.81 -8.75
C GLU A 251 10.59 -20.18 -8.17
N LYS A 252 10.09 -20.50 -6.97
CA LYS A 252 10.34 -21.79 -6.29
C LYS A 252 9.39 -22.90 -6.75
N LEU A 253 8.34 -22.54 -7.49
CA LEU A 253 7.47 -23.50 -8.14
C LEU A 253 8.14 -23.98 -9.45
N ASN A 254 8.07 -25.28 -9.75
CA ASN A 254 8.61 -25.88 -10.96
C ASN A 254 8.19 -25.10 -12.23
N SER A 255 8.98 -25.18 -13.30
CA SER A 255 8.80 -24.39 -14.53
C SER A 255 7.38 -24.45 -15.12
N SER A 256 6.68 -25.59 -15.02
CA SER A 256 5.29 -25.74 -15.50
C SER A 256 4.24 -24.97 -14.69
N SER A 257 4.53 -24.67 -13.42
CA SER A 257 3.67 -23.86 -12.55
C SER A 257 3.95 -22.35 -12.62
N ASN A 258 5.10 -21.95 -13.18
CA ASN A 258 5.37 -20.55 -13.50
C ASN A 258 4.62 -20.07 -14.75
N GLU A 259 3.96 -20.98 -15.48
CA GLU A 259 3.17 -20.65 -16.66
C GLU A 259 1.88 -19.88 -16.34
N TYR A 260 1.38 -20.00 -15.10
CA TYR A 260 0.16 -19.33 -14.67
C TYR A 260 0.49 -18.17 -13.72
N VAL A 261 -0.14 -17.02 -13.94
CA VAL A 261 -0.02 -15.86 -13.05
C VAL A 261 -1.08 -15.97 -11.96
N PRO A 262 -0.70 -16.16 -10.68
CA PRO A 262 -1.66 -16.30 -9.60
C PRO A 262 -2.27 -14.94 -9.26
N ILE A 263 -3.58 -14.90 -9.01
CA ILE A 263 -4.28 -13.74 -8.49
C ILE A 263 -5.04 -14.16 -7.24
N LEU A 264 -4.63 -13.65 -6.08
CA LEU A 264 -5.34 -13.84 -4.82
C LEU A 264 -6.44 -12.79 -4.66
N LEU A 265 -7.68 -13.26 -4.66
CA LEU A 265 -8.87 -12.42 -4.50
C LEU A 265 -9.66 -12.89 -3.28
N GLU A 266 -9.71 -12.05 -2.24
CA GLU A 266 -10.58 -12.30 -1.10
C GLU A 266 -12.03 -11.97 -1.45
N LEU A 267 -12.93 -12.96 -1.35
CA LEU A 267 -14.32 -12.86 -1.82
C LEU A 267 -15.19 -11.94 -0.96
N TYR A 268 -14.82 -11.67 0.29
CA TYR A 268 -15.51 -10.68 1.12
C TYR A 268 -15.53 -9.29 0.48
N ARG A 269 -14.59 -8.98 -0.43
CA ARG A 269 -14.50 -7.66 -1.10
C ARG A 269 -15.69 -7.31 -1.98
N PHE A 270 -16.57 -8.27 -2.24
CA PHE A 270 -17.82 -8.03 -2.95
C PHE A 270 -18.95 -7.60 -2.01
N ASN A 271 -18.76 -7.65 -0.68
CA ASN A 271 -19.78 -7.34 0.34
C ASN A 271 -20.32 -5.90 0.28
N GLU A 272 -19.60 -5.00 -0.39
CA GLU A 272 -19.96 -3.58 -0.60
C GLU A 272 -20.69 -3.34 -1.93
N ILE A 273 -20.76 -4.34 -2.81
CA ILE A 273 -21.35 -4.21 -4.14
C ILE A 273 -22.86 -4.48 -4.08
N GLU A 274 -23.63 -3.64 -4.77
CA GLU A 274 -25.05 -3.87 -4.93
C GLU A 274 -25.33 -5.16 -5.72
N ILE A 275 -26.33 -5.92 -5.26
CA ILE A 275 -26.67 -7.23 -5.83
C ILE A 275 -26.93 -7.15 -7.33
N SER A 276 -27.64 -6.11 -7.78
CA SER A 276 -27.99 -5.88 -9.20
C SER A 276 -26.79 -5.65 -10.11
N ALA A 277 -25.66 -5.21 -9.55
CA ALA A 277 -24.43 -4.97 -10.30
C ALA A 277 -23.55 -6.22 -10.40
N LEU A 278 -23.76 -7.24 -9.57
CA LEU A 278 -22.91 -8.43 -9.52
C LEU A 278 -23.08 -9.29 -10.77
N ASN A 279 -21.99 -9.40 -11.54
CA ASN A 279 -21.87 -10.23 -12.72
C ASN A 279 -20.39 -10.56 -13.00
N MET A 280 -20.12 -11.33 -14.06
CA MET A 280 -18.77 -11.70 -14.49
C MET A 280 -17.86 -10.49 -14.79
N GLU A 281 -18.39 -9.38 -15.32
CA GLU A 281 -17.59 -8.18 -15.60
C GLU A 281 -17.10 -7.50 -14.32
N VAL A 282 -17.96 -7.39 -13.30
CA VAL A 282 -17.56 -6.91 -11.97
C VAL A 282 -16.55 -7.86 -11.33
N PHE A 283 -16.70 -9.16 -11.54
CA PHE A 283 -15.70 -10.13 -11.08
C PHE A 283 -14.33 -9.89 -11.73
N LYS A 284 -14.27 -9.70 -13.06
CA LYS A 284 -13.03 -9.34 -13.77
C LYS A 284 -12.44 -8.03 -13.27
N HIS A 285 -13.26 -7.02 -13.00
CA HIS A 285 -12.81 -5.76 -12.40
C HIS A 285 -12.15 -6.00 -11.02
N LYS A 286 -12.72 -6.89 -10.19
CA LYS A 286 -12.11 -7.25 -8.90
C LYS A 286 -10.78 -7.99 -9.02
N LEU A 287 -10.54 -8.72 -10.11
CA LEU A 287 -9.22 -9.28 -10.43
C LEU A 287 -8.21 -8.16 -10.77
N VAL A 288 -8.61 -7.16 -11.55
CA VAL A 288 -7.77 -6.00 -11.86
C VAL A 288 -7.41 -5.22 -10.59
N GLU A 289 -8.39 -4.96 -9.72
CA GLU A 289 -8.13 -4.34 -8.42
C GLU A 289 -7.20 -5.18 -7.53
N ALA A 290 -7.22 -6.51 -7.65
CA ALA A 290 -6.32 -7.38 -6.90
C ALA A 290 -4.87 -7.24 -7.37
N LEU A 291 -4.65 -7.17 -8.68
CA LEU A 291 -3.35 -6.90 -9.27
C LEU A 291 -2.82 -5.50 -8.90
N ASP A 292 -3.69 -4.49 -8.95
CA ASP A 292 -3.34 -3.10 -8.62
C ASP A 292 -2.83 -2.96 -7.18
N ARG A 293 -3.52 -3.60 -6.21
CA ARG A 293 -3.11 -3.63 -4.79
C ARG A 293 -1.70 -4.18 -4.56
N ASP A 294 -1.20 -4.95 -5.51
CA ASP A 294 0.06 -5.68 -5.41
C ASP A 294 1.05 -5.20 -6.49
N ASP A 295 1.00 -3.91 -6.84
CA ASP A 295 1.90 -3.20 -7.75
C ASP A 295 1.74 -3.51 -9.26
N PHE A 296 0.58 -3.98 -9.72
CA PHE A 296 0.26 -4.11 -11.15
C PHE A 296 -1.02 -3.33 -11.53
N PRO A 297 -0.91 -1.99 -11.67
CA PRO A 297 -2.03 -1.13 -12.01
C PRO A 297 -2.49 -1.30 -13.47
N LYS A 298 -3.74 -0.89 -13.75
CA LYS A 298 -4.34 -0.85 -15.10
C LYS A 298 -4.28 -2.18 -15.86
N ALA A 299 -4.39 -3.30 -15.14
CA ALA A 299 -4.25 -4.63 -15.70
C ALA A 299 -5.48 -5.16 -16.49
N ASN A 300 -6.40 -4.29 -16.95
CA ASN A 300 -7.64 -4.71 -17.63
C ASN A 300 -7.38 -5.62 -18.83
N SER A 301 -6.59 -5.14 -19.80
CA SER A 301 -6.25 -5.90 -21.00
C SER A 301 -5.42 -7.14 -20.68
N PHE A 302 -4.58 -7.09 -19.63
CA PHE A 302 -3.82 -8.24 -19.16
C PHE A 302 -4.75 -9.33 -18.63
N VAL A 303 -5.73 -8.99 -17.78
CA VAL A 303 -6.70 -9.93 -17.21
C VAL A 303 -7.53 -10.56 -18.32
N GLU A 304 -8.08 -9.76 -19.23
CA GLU A 304 -8.92 -10.24 -20.34
C GLU A 304 -8.15 -11.23 -21.22
N GLN A 305 -7.00 -10.83 -21.75
CA GLN A 305 -6.21 -11.71 -22.61
C GLN A 305 -5.66 -12.93 -21.87
N SER A 306 -5.31 -12.80 -20.58
CA SER A 306 -4.80 -13.93 -19.80
C SER A 306 -5.88 -14.92 -19.44
N LEU A 307 -7.13 -14.49 -19.22
CA LEU A 307 -8.29 -15.37 -19.10
C LEU A 307 -8.50 -16.16 -20.40
N GLU A 308 -8.53 -15.47 -21.54
CA GLU A 308 -8.70 -16.09 -22.87
C GLU A 308 -7.59 -17.10 -23.20
N LYS A 309 -6.34 -16.77 -22.86
CA LYS A 309 -5.17 -17.63 -23.07
C LYS A 309 -5.04 -18.75 -22.02
N GLY A 310 -5.89 -18.77 -20.99
CA GLY A 310 -5.81 -19.76 -19.90
C GLY A 310 -4.53 -19.62 -19.05
N LYS A 311 -4.03 -18.40 -18.89
CA LYS A 311 -2.75 -18.09 -18.20
C LYS A 311 -2.92 -17.62 -16.76
N LEU A 312 -4.13 -17.59 -16.23
CA LEU A 312 -4.38 -17.19 -14.85
C LEU A 312 -4.51 -18.38 -13.90
N PHE A 313 -4.06 -18.17 -12.66
CA PHE A 313 -4.33 -19.03 -11.53
C PHE A 313 -5.12 -18.26 -10.47
N LEU A 314 -6.44 -18.41 -10.46
CA LEU A 314 -7.33 -17.68 -9.58
C LEU A 314 -7.38 -18.35 -8.20
N LEU A 315 -6.97 -17.62 -7.17
CA LEU A 315 -6.99 -18.07 -5.78
C LEU A 315 -8.08 -17.28 -5.06
N LEU A 316 -9.27 -17.87 -4.95
CA LEU A 316 -10.48 -17.23 -4.43
C LEU A 316 -10.62 -17.58 -2.94
N ASP A 317 -10.36 -16.62 -2.06
CA ASP A 317 -10.31 -16.86 -0.62
C ASP A 317 -11.61 -16.48 0.09
N GLY A 318 -12.08 -17.34 0.99
CA GLY A 318 -13.08 -16.98 1.99
C GLY A 318 -14.50 -16.85 1.44
N LEU A 319 -15.00 -17.84 0.71
CA LEU A 319 -16.40 -17.87 0.28
C LEU A 319 -17.38 -17.78 1.47
N ASP A 320 -16.98 -18.30 2.64
CA ASP A 320 -17.76 -18.17 3.88
C ASP A 320 -17.83 -16.74 4.45
N GLU A 321 -16.97 -15.83 4.00
CA GLU A 321 -16.95 -14.42 4.42
C GLU A 321 -17.84 -13.53 3.53
N VAL A 322 -18.44 -14.11 2.50
CA VAL A 322 -19.39 -13.42 1.60
C VAL A 322 -20.75 -13.25 2.27
N LYS A 323 -21.30 -12.03 2.21
CA LYS A 323 -22.65 -11.73 2.68
C LYS A 323 -23.68 -12.66 2.05
N SER A 324 -24.53 -13.17 2.92
CA SER A 324 -25.68 -14.01 2.64
C SER A 324 -26.54 -13.59 1.46
N SER A 325 -26.78 -12.28 1.35
CA SER A 325 -27.66 -11.65 0.37
C SER A 325 -27.09 -11.63 -1.04
N ILE A 326 -25.75 -11.69 -1.16
CA ILE A 326 -25.04 -11.58 -2.43
C ILE A 326 -24.35 -12.89 -2.84
N ARG A 327 -24.24 -13.86 -1.91
CA ARG A 327 -23.50 -15.11 -2.12
C ARG A 327 -23.92 -15.83 -3.40
N TYR A 328 -25.22 -15.93 -3.64
CA TYR A 328 -25.75 -16.63 -4.82
C TYR A 328 -25.20 -15.99 -6.11
N GLN A 329 -25.25 -14.66 -6.23
CA GLN A 329 -24.78 -13.93 -7.39
C GLN A 329 -23.26 -14.08 -7.59
N ILE A 330 -22.48 -14.11 -6.50
CA ILE A 330 -21.03 -14.36 -6.59
C ILE A 330 -20.74 -15.78 -7.06
N VAL A 331 -21.44 -16.77 -6.51
CA VAL A 331 -21.30 -18.17 -6.94
C VAL A 331 -21.63 -18.31 -8.42
N GLN A 332 -22.72 -17.70 -8.88
CA GLN A 332 -23.10 -17.68 -10.30
C GLN A 332 -22.03 -16.99 -11.16
N ALA A 333 -21.54 -15.81 -10.77
CA ALA A 333 -20.50 -15.11 -11.52
C ALA A 333 -19.18 -15.92 -11.60
N ILE A 334 -18.85 -16.69 -10.57
CA ILE A 334 -17.71 -17.61 -10.58
C ILE A 334 -17.98 -18.79 -11.52
N ASN A 335 -19.17 -19.40 -11.48
CA ASN A 335 -19.54 -20.49 -12.40
C ASN A 335 -19.50 -20.02 -13.85
N ASP A 336 -20.10 -18.88 -14.17
CA ASP A 336 -20.06 -18.28 -15.51
C ASP A 336 -18.62 -18.08 -16.00
N LEU A 337 -17.72 -17.66 -15.10
CA LEU A 337 -16.30 -17.48 -15.40
C LEU A 337 -15.60 -18.83 -15.64
N LEU A 338 -15.88 -19.85 -14.81
CA LEU A 338 -15.32 -21.19 -14.95
C LEU A 338 -15.77 -21.87 -16.25
N ASP A 339 -17.05 -21.70 -16.61
CA ASP A 339 -17.64 -22.25 -17.83
C ASP A 339 -17.06 -21.58 -19.08
N LYS A 340 -16.78 -20.27 -19.01
CA LYS A 340 -16.19 -19.52 -20.13
C LYS A 340 -14.67 -19.71 -20.28
N TYR A 341 -13.95 -19.87 -19.17
CA TYR A 341 -12.49 -19.91 -19.13
C TYR A 341 -11.93 -21.18 -18.46
N ASP A 342 -12.33 -22.33 -19.00
CA ASP A 342 -12.03 -23.69 -18.52
C ASP A 342 -10.52 -24.04 -18.41
N LYS A 343 -9.66 -23.34 -19.15
CA LYS A 343 -8.19 -23.52 -19.13
C LYS A 343 -7.50 -22.83 -17.95
N CYS A 344 -8.18 -21.92 -17.25
CA CYS A 344 -7.62 -21.27 -16.08
C CYS A 344 -7.53 -22.24 -14.91
N ARG A 345 -6.52 -22.05 -14.05
CA ARG A 345 -6.46 -22.76 -12.78
C ARG A 345 -7.24 -21.98 -11.74
N VAL A 346 -7.98 -22.65 -10.87
CA VAL A 346 -8.78 -22.04 -9.82
C VAL A 346 -8.71 -22.87 -8.53
N ILE A 347 -8.46 -22.21 -7.41
CA ILE A 347 -8.69 -22.77 -6.07
C ILE A 347 -9.67 -21.85 -5.34
N ILE A 348 -10.77 -22.41 -4.86
CA ILE A 348 -11.77 -21.71 -4.06
C ILE A 348 -11.72 -22.24 -2.63
N THR A 349 -11.66 -21.36 -1.63
CA THR A 349 -11.64 -21.78 -0.22
C THR A 349 -12.96 -21.46 0.49
N CYS A 350 -13.39 -22.35 1.38
CA CYS A 350 -14.57 -22.14 2.22
C CYS A 350 -14.46 -22.86 3.58
N ARG A 351 -15.18 -22.39 4.60
CA ARG A 351 -15.42 -23.18 5.83
C ARG A 351 -16.28 -24.40 5.55
N ALA A 352 -15.88 -25.55 6.07
CA ALA A 352 -16.58 -26.81 5.84
C ALA A 352 -18.04 -26.80 6.32
N ALA A 353 -18.32 -26.13 7.45
CA ALA A 353 -19.64 -26.09 8.07
C ALA A 353 -20.72 -25.31 7.29
N VAL A 354 -20.31 -24.46 6.33
CA VAL A 354 -21.20 -23.54 5.61
C VAL A 354 -21.02 -23.62 4.08
N TYR A 355 -20.43 -24.72 3.61
CA TYR A 355 -20.29 -24.99 2.20
C TYR A 355 -21.46 -25.86 1.72
N TYR A 356 -22.21 -25.38 0.73
CA TYR A 356 -23.46 -26.00 0.29
C TYR A 356 -23.31 -26.70 -1.07
N ASN A 357 -22.11 -27.25 -1.35
CA ASN A 357 -21.77 -27.80 -2.67
C ASN A 357 -21.96 -26.78 -3.79
N ASP A 358 -21.67 -25.50 -3.51
CA ASP A 358 -21.95 -24.34 -4.39
C ASP A 358 -21.33 -24.47 -5.80
N PHE A 359 -20.29 -25.29 -5.96
CA PHE A 359 -19.51 -25.46 -7.20
C PHE A 359 -19.45 -26.91 -7.70
N ALA A 360 -20.35 -27.79 -7.25
CA ALA A 360 -20.23 -29.23 -7.50
C ALA A 360 -20.15 -29.63 -8.99
N GLU A 361 -20.75 -28.84 -9.88
CA GLU A 361 -20.76 -29.09 -11.33
C GLU A 361 -19.58 -28.44 -12.06
N SER A 362 -18.96 -27.41 -11.47
CA SER A 362 -17.92 -26.59 -12.12
C SER A 362 -16.50 -26.87 -11.63
N VAL A 363 -16.32 -27.60 -10.51
CA VAL A 363 -14.99 -27.98 -10.00
C VAL A 363 -14.70 -29.46 -10.22
N GLU A 364 -13.44 -29.82 -10.46
CA GLU A 364 -13.03 -31.20 -10.65
C GLU A 364 -13.09 -32.01 -9.35
N LYS A 365 -12.65 -31.39 -8.24
CA LYS A 365 -12.69 -32.00 -6.91
C LYS A 365 -13.00 -31.00 -5.82
N THR A 366 -13.69 -31.51 -4.81
CA THR A 366 -13.90 -30.86 -3.52
C THR A 366 -13.10 -31.59 -2.45
N LEU A 367 -12.14 -30.88 -1.85
CA LEU A 367 -11.16 -31.41 -0.91
C LEU A 367 -11.42 -30.86 0.50
N ASP A 368 -11.36 -31.73 1.50
CA ASP A 368 -11.39 -31.37 2.91
C ASP A 368 -9.97 -31.37 3.49
N LEU A 369 -9.55 -30.25 4.08
CA LEU A 369 -8.28 -30.17 4.78
C LEU A 369 -8.27 -31.07 6.01
N LYS A 370 -7.23 -31.88 6.13
CA LYS A 370 -6.96 -32.66 7.33
C LYS A 370 -6.29 -31.79 8.39
N GLU A 371 -6.54 -32.15 9.63
CA GLU A 371 -5.78 -31.65 10.76
C GLU A 371 -4.30 -32.04 10.65
N PHE A 372 -3.42 -31.31 11.32
CA PHE A 372 -2.00 -31.65 11.31
C PHE A 372 -1.74 -33.02 11.94
N SER A 373 -1.00 -33.84 11.20
CA SER A 373 -0.33 -35.01 11.75
C SER A 373 0.81 -34.60 12.68
N ASP A 374 1.23 -35.51 13.56
CA ASP A 374 2.35 -35.25 14.48
C ASP A 374 3.64 -34.90 13.71
N ARG A 375 3.82 -35.40 12.49
CA ARG A 375 4.95 -35.04 11.63
C ARG A 375 4.86 -33.58 11.19
N GLN A 376 3.69 -33.15 10.71
CA GLN A 376 3.46 -31.76 10.31
C GLN A 376 3.62 -30.80 11.50
N MET A 377 3.14 -31.18 12.68
CA MET A 377 3.33 -30.39 13.90
C MET A 377 4.81 -30.21 14.23
N ARG A 378 5.64 -31.27 14.15
CA ARG A 378 7.09 -31.15 14.38
C ARG A 378 7.74 -30.19 13.39
N LEU A 379 7.45 -30.34 12.09
CA LEU A 379 7.98 -29.46 11.04
C LEU A 379 7.57 -28.00 11.29
N PHE A 380 6.31 -27.76 11.64
CA PHE A 380 5.80 -26.42 11.96
C PHE A 380 6.54 -25.79 13.17
N LEU A 381 6.85 -26.61 14.18
CA LEU A 381 7.51 -26.16 15.41
C LEU A 381 9.01 -25.87 15.23
N GLU A 382 9.66 -26.32 14.15
CA GLU A 382 11.08 -26.03 13.90
C GLU A 382 11.35 -24.52 13.82
N ALA A 383 10.43 -23.73 13.23
CA ALA A 383 10.52 -22.27 13.18
C ALA A 383 10.55 -21.58 14.56
N TRP A 384 10.17 -22.32 15.62
CA TRP A 384 10.11 -21.83 17.00
C TRP A 384 11.28 -22.30 17.86
N LYS A 385 12.05 -23.29 17.38
CA LYS A 385 13.10 -23.97 18.14
C LYS A 385 14.11 -23.03 18.78
N TYR A 386 14.61 -22.05 18.02
CA TYR A 386 15.62 -21.10 18.49
C TYR A 386 15.15 -20.18 19.63
N GLN A 387 13.85 -20.14 19.92
CA GLN A 387 13.28 -19.33 21.00
C GLN A 387 12.79 -20.17 22.17
N MET A 388 12.84 -21.49 22.05
CA MET A 388 12.51 -22.37 23.17
C MET A 388 13.60 -22.21 24.25
N PRO A 389 13.22 -22.16 25.53
CA PRO A 389 14.15 -22.29 26.65
C PRO A 389 15.05 -23.54 26.52
N PRO A 390 16.29 -23.51 27.05
CA PRO A 390 17.24 -24.62 26.89
C PRO A 390 16.77 -25.98 27.41
N ASP A 391 15.86 -25.99 28.39
CA ASP A 391 15.24 -27.16 29.00
C ASP A 391 14.03 -27.71 28.23
N LYS A 392 13.62 -27.00 27.16
CA LYS A 392 12.45 -27.31 26.35
C LYS A 392 12.85 -27.71 24.93
N SER A 393 12.10 -28.66 24.36
CA SER A 393 12.33 -29.18 23.01
C SER A 393 11.02 -29.52 22.32
N ILE A 394 11.06 -29.55 20.99
CA ILE A 394 9.91 -29.95 20.15
C ILE A 394 9.43 -31.36 20.52
N ASN A 395 10.36 -32.29 20.77
CA ASN A 395 10.01 -33.67 21.12
C ASN A 395 9.29 -33.75 22.47
N GLN A 396 9.75 -33.00 23.49
CA GLN A 396 9.06 -32.92 24.77
C GLN A 396 7.67 -32.28 24.63
N LEU A 397 7.52 -31.23 23.81
CA LEU A 397 6.21 -30.63 23.57
C LEU A 397 5.24 -31.62 22.93
N ILE A 398 5.67 -32.33 21.88
CA ILE A 398 4.83 -33.34 21.22
C ILE A 398 4.47 -34.47 22.18
N GLN A 399 5.41 -34.93 23.01
CA GLN A 399 5.13 -35.95 24.01
C GLN A 399 4.11 -35.46 25.04
N THR A 400 4.32 -34.25 25.58
CA THR A 400 3.39 -33.60 26.51
C THR A 400 1.99 -33.45 25.92
N LEU A 401 1.88 -33.14 24.62
CA LEU A 401 0.59 -33.05 23.93
C LEU A 401 -0.06 -34.43 23.80
N ARG A 402 0.71 -35.48 23.48
CA ARG A 402 0.19 -36.87 23.41
C ARG A 402 -0.36 -37.35 24.74
N ASP A 403 0.31 -37.00 25.83
CA ASP A 403 -0.15 -37.32 27.19
C ASP A 403 -1.41 -36.52 27.59
N ARG A 404 -1.85 -35.57 26.74
CA ARG A 404 -2.96 -34.65 26.96
C ARG A 404 -3.88 -34.57 25.74
N PRO A 405 -4.68 -35.63 25.47
CA PRO A 405 -5.41 -35.78 24.22
C PRO A 405 -6.36 -34.61 23.90
N LEU A 406 -6.99 -34.01 24.91
CA LEU A 406 -7.89 -32.87 24.73
C LEU A 406 -7.17 -31.60 24.25
N ILE A 407 -5.90 -31.42 24.62
CA ILE A 407 -5.07 -30.31 24.13
C ILE A 407 -4.43 -30.67 22.79
N MET A 408 -4.07 -31.94 22.58
CA MET A 408 -3.60 -32.44 21.29
C MET A 408 -4.60 -32.13 20.18
N GLU A 409 -5.89 -32.41 20.40
CA GLU A 409 -6.97 -32.13 19.44
C GLU A 409 -6.96 -30.66 19.00
N LEU A 410 -6.83 -29.73 19.96
CA LEU A 410 -6.68 -28.31 19.66
C LEU A 410 -5.39 -28.03 18.87
N ALA A 411 -4.26 -28.59 19.32
CA ALA A 411 -2.94 -28.36 18.73
C ALA A 411 -2.77 -28.94 17.32
N ARG A 412 -3.68 -29.81 16.84
CA ARG A 412 -3.69 -30.22 15.43
C ARG A 412 -4.22 -29.12 14.49
N ASN A 413 -4.88 -28.09 15.03
CA ASN A 413 -5.23 -26.89 14.28
C ASN A 413 -4.02 -25.92 14.23
N PRO A 414 -3.56 -25.48 13.04
CA PRO A 414 -2.37 -24.63 12.91
C PRO A 414 -2.41 -23.33 13.72
N LEU A 415 -3.57 -22.67 13.79
CA LEU A 415 -3.72 -21.44 14.57
C LEU A 415 -3.53 -21.71 16.07
N MET A 416 -4.15 -22.78 16.58
CA MET A 416 -4.01 -23.17 17.97
C MET A 416 -2.58 -23.65 18.29
N LEU A 417 -1.94 -24.37 17.36
CA LEU A 417 -0.54 -24.75 17.48
C LEU A 417 0.38 -23.53 17.56
N THR A 418 0.06 -22.46 16.84
CA THR A 418 0.78 -21.18 16.92
C THR A 418 0.72 -20.60 18.34
N ILE A 419 -0.45 -20.64 18.98
CA ILE A 419 -0.61 -20.20 20.38
C ILE A 419 0.18 -21.12 21.31
N VAL A 420 0.04 -22.44 21.17
CA VAL A 420 0.78 -23.43 21.99
C VAL A 420 2.29 -23.22 21.86
N ALA A 421 2.81 -23.06 20.63
CA ALA A 421 4.22 -22.86 20.36
C ALA A 421 4.74 -21.58 21.03
N HIS A 422 4.03 -20.47 20.88
CA HIS A 422 4.37 -19.18 21.49
C HIS A 422 4.34 -19.22 23.02
N LEU A 423 3.37 -19.90 23.62
CA LEU A 423 3.32 -20.07 25.08
C LEU A 423 4.46 -20.98 25.54
N TYR A 424 4.78 -22.03 24.80
CA TYR A 424 5.87 -22.94 25.13
C TYR A 424 7.24 -22.26 25.13
N THR A 425 7.44 -21.19 24.35
CA THR A 425 8.67 -20.37 24.42
C THR A 425 8.82 -19.57 25.72
N GLN A 426 7.78 -19.48 26.56
CA GLN A 426 7.86 -18.79 27.85
C GLN A 426 8.50 -19.71 28.88
N VAL A 427 9.45 -19.18 29.66
CA VAL A 427 10.23 -19.98 30.63
C VAL A 427 9.31 -20.76 31.59
N ASN A 428 8.35 -20.06 32.21
CA ASN A 428 7.51 -20.65 33.27
C ASN A 428 6.18 -21.25 32.78
N PHE A 429 5.95 -21.32 31.47
CA PHE A 429 4.70 -21.90 30.97
C PHE A 429 4.77 -23.43 30.96
N VAL A 430 3.86 -24.05 31.69
CA VAL A 430 3.59 -25.48 31.65
C VAL A 430 2.25 -25.65 30.98
N LEU A 431 2.17 -26.53 29.99
CA LEU A 431 0.90 -26.77 29.32
C LEU A 431 -0.12 -27.32 30.36
N PRO A 432 -1.39 -26.93 30.35
CA PRO A 432 -2.38 -27.50 31.28
C PRO A 432 -2.90 -28.88 30.85
N GLN A 433 -3.60 -29.56 31.77
CA GLN A 433 -4.21 -30.88 31.54
C GLN A 433 -5.59 -30.77 30.86
N SER A 434 -6.38 -29.75 31.20
CA SER A 434 -7.75 -29.56 30.71
C SER A 434 -7.83 -28.43 29.68
N ARG A 435 -8.84 -28.48 28.79
CA ARG A 435 -9.10 -27.41 27.82
C ARG A 435 -9.46 -26.09 28.49
N SER A 436 -10.22 -26.12 29.59
CA SER A 436 -10.59 -24.91 30.33
C SER A 436 -9.36 -24.21 30.90
N ASP A 437 -8.46 -24.96 31.52
CA ASP A 437 -7.24 -24.39 32.11
C ASP A 437 -6.31 -23.87 31.02
N PHE A 438 -6.20 -24.60 29.90
CA PHE A 438 -5.45 -24.13 28.73
C PHE A 438 -5.97 -22.77 28.24
N TYR A 439 -7.28 -22.58 28.07
CA TYR A 439 -7.81 -21.28 27.68
C TYR A 439 -7.64 -20.23 28.77
N GLN A 440 -7.83 -20.58 30.03
CA GLN A 440 -7.63 -19.66 31.15
C GLN A 440 -6.22 -19.10 31.18
N GLU A 441 -5.22 -19.98 31.13
CA GLU A 441 -3.81 -19.59 31.17
C GLU A 441 -3.36 -18.92 29.89
N SER A 442 -3.70 -19.46 28.71
CA SER A 442 -3.31 -18.87 27.43
C SER A 442 -3.87 -17.47 27.26
N THR A 443 -5.16 -17.27 27.52
CA THR A 443 -5.78 -15.94 27.44
C THR A 443 -5.26 -15.01 28.52
N HIS A 444 -4.96 -15.51 29.72
CA HIS A 444 -4.31 -14.71 30.76
C HIS A 444 -2.94 -14.21 30.28
N ILE A 445 -2.10 -15.09 29.74
CA ILE A 445 -0.78 -14.75 29.23
C ILE A 445 -0.89 -13.77 28.06
N LEU A 446 -1.71 -14.06 27.05
CA LEU A 446 -1.88 -13.22 25.86
C LEU A 446 -2.44 -11.81 26.19
N LEU A 447 -3.28 -11.69 27.22
CA LEU A 447 -3.77 -10.40 27.70
C LEU A 447 -2.74 -9.64 28.55
N ASN A 448 -1.81 -10.34 29.22
CA ASN A 448 -0.84 -9.76 30.15
C ASN A 448 0.56 -9.53 29.58
N GLN A 449 0.96 -10.25 28.52
CA GLN A 449 2.36 -10.43 28.07
C GLN A 449 3.15 -9.16 27.70
N TRP A 450 2.54 -7.97 27.78
CA TRP A 450 3.15 -6.73 27.31
C TRP A 450 3.03 -5.57 28.31
N GLN A 451 3.08 -5.83 29.63
CA GLN A 451 3.16 -4.78 30.67
C GLN A 451 4.45 -3.91 30.62
N ASN A 452 5.27 -3.99 29.57
CA ASN A 452 6.47 -3.16 29.41
C ASN A 452 6.15 -1.86 28.66
N ASN A 453 6.00 -0.78 29.44
CA ASN A 453 6.16 0.64 29.10
C ASN A 453 5.32 1.30 27.98
N PHE A 454 4.48 0.57 27.23
CA PHE A 454 3.68 1.15 26.14
C PHE A 454 2.17 0.87 26.17
N ASN A 455 1.67 0.08 27.14
CA ASN A 455 0.24 -0.15 27.27
C ASN A 455 -0.45 1.10 27.83
N GLN A 456 -1.37 1.66 27.06
CA GLN A 456 -2.30 2.68 27.56
C GLN A 456 -3.33 2.05 28.53
N TYR A 457 -3.65 0.76 28.34
CA TYR A 457 -4.54 -0.04 29.20
C TYR A 457 -3.80 -1.21 29.84
N LYS A 458 -3.35 -1.03 31.09
CA LYS A 458 -2.54 -2.02 31.82
C LYS A 458 -3.35 -3.17 32.42
N GLU A 459 -4.64 -2.97 32.63
CA GLU A 459 -5.50 -3.93 33.32
C GLU A 459 -6.05 -4.99 32.37
N SER A 460 -5.47 -6.19 32.44
CA SER A 460 -5.95 -7.35 31.65
C SER A 460 -7.36 -7.79 32.04
N ALA A 461 -7.80 -7.48 33.27
CA ALA A 461 -9.17 -7.72 33.74
C ALA A 461 -10.20 -6.96 32.89
N HIS A 462 -9.94 -5.70 32.53
CA HIS A 462 -10.82 -4.91 31.67
C HIS A 462 -10.96 -5.54 30.27
N LYS A 463 -9.82 -5.90 29.66
CA LYS A 463 -9.80 -6.56 28.35
C LYS A 463 -10.55 -7.89 28.37
N ARG A 464 -10.35 -8.68 29.44
CA ARG A 464 -11.06 -9.94 29.65
C ARG A 464 -12.57 -9.73 29.74
N ARG A 465 -13.03 -8.73 30.50
CA ARG A 465 -14.46 -8.45 30.66
C ARG A 465 -15.12 -8.00 29.36
N VAL A 466 -14.41 -7.20 28.55
CA VAL A 466 -14.84 -6.82 27.20
C VAL A 466 -14.94 -8.04 26.29
N LEU A 467 -13.92 -8.91 26.26
CA LEU A 467 -13.96 -10.15 25.47
C LEU A 467 -15.08 -11.10 25.90
N GLN A 468 -15.32 -11.26 27.20
CA GLN A 468 -16.44 -12.04 27.74
C GLN A 468 -17.80 -11.51 27.27
N HIS A 469 -17.99 -10.20 27.32
CA HIS A 469 -19.23 -9.57 26.86
C HIS A 469 -19.43 -9.74 25.35
N LEU A 470 -18.41 -9.44 24.55
CA LEU A 470 -18.47 -9.60 23.09
C LEU A 470 -18.69 -11.07 22.69
N ALA A 471 -18.05 -12.00 23.39
CA ALA A 471 -18.21 -13.42 23.13
C ALA A 471 -19.62 -13.91 23.44
N LEU A 472 -20.17 -13.53 24.60
CA LEU A 472 -21.55 -13.86 24.98
C LEU A 472 -22.54 -13.25 24.00
N PHE A 473 -22.37 -11.99 23.63
CA PHE A 473 -23.19 -11.32 22.63
C PHE A 473 -23.13 -12.02 21.26
N ALA A 474 -21.94 -12.36 20.78
CA ALA A 474 -21.77 -13.12 19.53
C ALA A 474 -22.41 -14.51 19.62
N GLN A 475 -22.32 -15.18 20.78
CA GLN A 475 -22.93 -16.49 20.98
C GLN A 475 -24.47 -16.42 20.94
N ASP A 476 -25.06 -15.42 21.61
CA ASP A 476 -26.50 -15.17 21.70
C ASP A 476 -27.15 -14.74 20.37
N ASN A 477 -26.37 -14.12 19.48
CA ASN A 477 -26.88 -13.53 18.23
C ASN A 477 -26.48 -14.30 16.97
N ALA A 478 -25.60 -15.29 17.08
CA ALA A 478 -25.29 -16.15 15.96
C ALA A 478 -26.55 -16.89 15.49
N GLY A 479 -26.92 -16.68 14.23
CA GLY A 479 -28.11 -17.25 13.61
C GLY A 479 -29.37 -16.39 13.65
N LYS A 480 -29.45 -15.34 14.48
CA LYS A 480 -30.53 -14.33 14.42
C LYS A 480 -30.32 -13.33 13.28
N GLN A 481 -29.06 -13.05 12.97
CA GLN A 481 -28.67 -12.60 11.64
C GLN A 481 -28.73 -13.82 10.73
N GLN A 482 -29.39 -13.72 9.57
CA GLN A 482 -29.78 -14.83 8.69
C GLN A 482 -28.68 -15.80 8.16
N LYS A 483 -27.48 -15.87 8.73
CA LYS A 483 -26.48 -16.94 8.53
C LYS A 483 -25.42 -16.91 9.63
N ASN A 484 -24.69 -18.01 9.74
CA ASN A 484 -23.54 -18.28 10.61
C ASN A 484 -22.34 -17.33 10.37
N ASP A 485 -22.55 -16.02 10.37
CA ASP A 485 -21.47 -15.05 10.44
C ASP A 485 -20.91 -15.08 11.87
N LEU A 486 -19.68 -15.58 12.02
CA LEU A 486 -18.98 -15.56 13.31
C LEU A 486 -18.36 -14.18 13.61
N SER A 487 -18.47 -13.24 12.67
CA SER A 487 -17.99 -11.87 12.82
C SER A 487 -19.09 -10.91 13.24
N LEU A 488 -18.68 -9.79 13.81
CA LEU A 488 -19.52 -8.71 14.31
C LEU A 488 -19.16 -7.43 13.57
N ASP A 489 -20.15 -6.68 13.11
CA ASP A 489 -19.93 -5.38 12.48
C ASP A 489 -19.25 -4.40 13.45
N TYR A 490 -18.37 -3.56 12.92
CA TYR A 490 -17.57 -2.59 13.67
C TYR A 490 -18.42 -1.72 14.58
N GLN A 491 -19.53 -1.19 14.08
CA GLN A 491 -20.45 -0.35 14.85
C GLN A 491 -21.08 -1.13 16.01
N ILE A 492 -21.53 -2.36 15.76
CA ILE A 492 -22.07 -3.24 16.81
C ILE A 492 -21.01 -3.50 17.88
N VAL A 493 -19.77 -3.78 17.49
CA VAL A 493 -18.67 -3.97 18.44
C VAL A 493 -18.45 -2.72 19.29
N LEU A 494 -18.41 -1.53 18.68
CA LEU A 494 -18.27 -0.28 19.43
C LEU A 494 -19.40 -0.11 20.45
N GLU A 495 -20.66 -0.27 20.03
CA GLU A 495 -21.82 -0.16 20.89
C GLU A 495 -21.77 -1.16 22.06
N GLN A 496 -21.40 -2.41 21.79
CA GLN A 496 -21.33 -3.44 22.82
C GLN A 496 -20.18 -3.22 23.80
N VAL A 497 -19.03 -2.72 23.33
CA VAL A 497 -17.93 -2.34 24.22
C VAL A 497 -18.34 -1.16 25.09
N GLN A 498 -18.95 -0.12 24.52
CA GLN A 498 -19.43 1.07 25.26
C GLN A 498 -20.41 0.70 26.39
N LYS A 499 -21.21 -0.35 26.25
CA LYS A 499 -22.10 -0.84 27.32
C LYS A 499 -21.37 -1.43 28.52
N VAL A 500 -20.16 -1.96 28.33
CA VAL A 500 -19.38 -2.64 29.38
C VAL A 500 -18.50 -1.66 30.14
N LEU A 501 -17.94 -0.66 29.46
CA LEU A 501 -16.95 0.25 30.01
C LEU A 501 -17.39 0.98 31.30
N PRO A 502 -18.64 1.45 31.46
CA PRO A 502 -19.09 2.09 32.70
C PRO A 502 -18.96 1.17 33.92
N SER A 503 -19.21 -0.13 33.78
CA SER A 503 -19.06 -1.10 34.86
C SER A 503 -17.61 -1.35 35.28
N LEU A 504 -16.67 -0.88 34.48
CA LEU A 504 -15.21 -0.92 34.70
C LEU A 504 -14.66 0.45 35.12
N ASN A 505 -15.52 1.44 35.41
CA ASN A 505 -15.13 2.83 35.67
C ASN A 505 -14.31 3.46 34.53
N LEU A 506 -14.59 3.08 33.28
CA LEU A 506 -13.96 3.62 32.07
C LEU A 506 -14.93 4.51 31.29
N ASN A 507 -14.40 5.49 30.57
CA ASN A 507 -15.16 6.42 29.75
C ASN A 507 -15.47 5.81 28.37
N PRO A 508 -16.75 5.60 28.00
CA PRO A 508 -17.11 4.98 26.73
C PRO A 508 -16.58 5.69 25.48
N GLU A 509 -16.53 7.01 25.48
CA GLU A 509 -16.12 7.81 24.31
C GLU A 509 -14.60 7.73 24.09
N LYS A 510 -13.82 7.76 25.18
CA LYS A 510 -12.35 7.78 25.10
C LYS A 510 -11.74 6.38 24.99
N ASP A 511 -12.34 5.39 25.66
CA ASP A 511 -11.63 4.16 25.99
C ASP A 511 -11.98 2.99 25.07
N THR A 512 -13.13 3.06 24.37
CA THR A 512 -13.62 2.01 23.46
C THR A 512 -12.60 1.64 22.39
N GLN A 513 -12.11 2.63 21.64
CA GLN A 513 -11.17 2.36 20.55
C GLN A 513 -9.80 1.91 21.09
N LEU A 514 -9.37 2.46 22.22
CA LEU A 514 -8.08 2.16 22.82
C LEU A 514 -8.03 0.70 23.32
N ILE A 515 -9.07 0.24 24.03
CA ILE A 515 -9.12 -1.13 24.53
C ILE A 515 -9.27 -2.14 23.40
N LEU A 516 -10.08 -1.84 22.37
CA LEU A 516 -10.22 -2.68 21.19
C LEU A 516 -8.91 -2.80 20.42
N ARG A 517 -8.22 -1.68 20.22
CA ARG A 517 -6.91 -1.66 19.56
C ARG A 517 -5.91 -2.54 20.30
N GLU A 518 -5.84 -2.43 21.63
CA GLU A 518 -4.99 -3.28 22.46
C GLU A 518 -5.33 -4.78 22.33
N ILE A 519 -6.62 -5.12 22.35
CA ILE A 519 -7.05 -6.52 22.17
C ILE A 519 -6.60 -7.03 20.79
N VAL A 520 -6.84 -6.27 19.72
CA VAL A 520 -6.54 -6.71 18.35
C VAL A 520 -5.06 -6.73 18.04
N GLU A 521 -4.36 -5.62 18.28
CA GLU A 521 -2.96 -5.45 17.87
C GLU A 521 -1.98 -6.18 18.79
N ARG A 522 -2.34 -6.43 20.06
CA ARG A 522 -1.42 -7.04 21.04
C ARG A 522 -1.81 -8.45 21.45
N SER A 523 -3.07 -8.69 21.82
CA SER A 523 -3.47 -10.02 22.30
C SER A 523 -3.72 -11.00 21.15
N GLY A 524 -4.20 -10.49 20.00
CA GLY A 524 -4.60 -11.32 18.87
C GLY A 524 -5.79 -12.24 19.15
N LEU A 525 -6.53 -12.01 20.25
CA LEU A 525 -7.72 -12.79 20.61
C LEU A 525 -8.94 -12.39 19.80
N LEU A 526 -8.95 -11.15 19.31
CA LEU A 526 -9.90 -10.59 18.37
C LEU A 526 -9.14 -10.10 17.14
N LEU A 527 -9.70 -10.32 15.95
CA LEU A 527 -9.13 -9.92 14.68
C LEU A 527 -10.02 -8.89 14.01
N LYS A 528 -9.40 -7.88 13.39
CA LYS A 528 -10.07 -6.95 12.50
C LYS A 528 -10.06 -7.57 11.09
N ILE A 529 -11.24 -7.84 10.55
CA ILE A 529 -11.41 -8.41 9.20
C ILE A 529 -12.11 -7.38 8.29
N GLU A 530 -12.21 -7.65 6.99
CA GLU A 530 -12.82 -6.75 6.01
C GLU A 530 -12.28 -5.31 6.08
N ARG A 531 -10.94 -5.12 6.11
CA ARG A 531 -10.24 -3.81 6.27
C ARG A 531 -10.58 -3.03 7.54
N GLY A 532 -11.50 -3.49 8.35
CA GLY A 532 -11.91 -2.75 9.52
C GLY A 532 -13.34 -2.85 9.93
N ASP A 533 -14.17 -3.29 9.01
CA ASP A 533 -15.60 -3.10 9.13
C ASP A 533 -16.24 -4.21 9.96
N LYS A 534 -15.48 -5.28 10.26
CA LYS A 534 -15.91 -6.33 11.17
C LYS A 534 -14.80 -6.83 12.07
N TYR A 535 -15.21 -7.44 13.18
CA TYR A 535 -14.33 -8.16 14.10
C TYR A 535 -14.76 -9.60 14.26
N GLN A 536 -13.79 -10.50 14.40
CA GLN A 536 -14.04 -11.90 14.69
C GLN A 536 -13.06 -12.38 15.76
N PHE A 537 -13.49 -13.28 16.65
CA PHE A 537 -12.54 -13.99 17.51
C PHE A 537 -11.56 -14.80 16.66
N ALA A 538 -10.28 -14.81 17.05
CA ALA A 538 -9.25 -15.48 16.26
C ALA A 538 -9.57 -16.97 16.01
N HIS A 539 -10.24 -17.61 16.97
CA HIS A 539 -10.77 -18.96 16.84
C HIS A 539 -12.13 -19.08 17.54
N LEU A 540 -13.04 -19.90 17.00
CA LEU A 540 -14.39 -20.09 17.56
C LEU A 540 -14.34 -20.58 19.02
N THR A 541 -13.42 -21.50 19.33
CA THR A 541 -13.29 -22.01 20.70
C THR A 541 -12.85 -20.95 21.72
N LEU A 542 -12.21 -19.86 21.27
CA LEU A 542 -11.90 -18.72 22.16
C LEU A 542 -13.17 -17.94 22.47
N GLN A 543 -14.05 -17.73 21.48
CA GLN A 543 -15.38 -17.16 21.71
C GLN A 543 -16.18 -18.03 22.68
N GLU A 544 -16.24 -19.35 22.45
CA GLU A 544 -16.95 -20.29 23.34
C GLU A 544 -16.42 -20.23 24.77
N TYR A 545 -15.09 -20.23 24.93
CA TYR A 545 -14.46 -20.09 26.25
C TYR A 545 -14.84 -18.75 26.93
N PHE A 546 -14.76 -17.63 26.23
CA PHE A 546 -15.08 -16.32 26.82
C PHE A 546 -16.58 -16.19 27.14
N ALA A 547 -17.46 -16.77 26.32
CA ALA A 547 -18.89 -16.83 26.60
C ALA A 547 -19.18 -17.70 27.84
N ALA A 548 -18.59 -18.89 27.93
CA ALA A 548 -18.70 -19.75 29.09
C ALA A 548 -18.15 -19.07 30.36
N ALA A 549 -17.01 -18.38 30.26
CA ALA A 549 -16.43 -17.62 31.37
C ALA A 549 -17.33 -16.45 31.82
N ALA A 550 -18.14 -15.87 30.92
CA ALA A 550 -19.11 -14.82 31.25
C ALA A 550 -20.32 -15.38 32.03
N LEU A 551 -20.64 -16.67 31.86
CA LEU A 551 -21.78 -17.34 32.46
C LEU A 551 -21.43 -18.23 33.67
N ARG A 552 -20.15 -18.26 34.09
CA ARG A 552 -19.65 -19.16 35.15
C ARG A 552 -20.46 -19.11 36.44
N GLU A 553 -20.93 -17.93 36.83
CA GLU A 553 -21.71 -17.69 38.05
C GLU A 553 -23.21 -17.48 37.77
N LYS A 554 -23.66 -17.85 36.56
CA LYS A 554 -25.01 -17.60 36.04
C LYS A 554 -25.61 -18.89 35.47
N GLU A 555 -25.62 -19.94 36.28
CA GLU A 555 -26.04 -21.28 35.85
C GLU A 555 -27.46 -21.30 35.24
N ASN A 556 -28.42 -20.61 35.87
CA ASN A 556 -29.79 -20.54 35.38
C ASN A 556 -29.88 -19.94 33.98
N GLU A 557 -29.09 -18.89 33.70
CA GLU A 557 -29.04 -18.23 32.39
C GLU A 557 -28.45 -19.15 31.31
N LEU A 558 -27.47 -19.98 31.65
CA LEU A 558 -26.89 -20.97 30.74
C LEU A 558 -27.88 -22.11 30.46
N ILE A 559 -28.56 -22.61 31.50
CA ILE A 559 -29.57 -23.66 31.35
C ILE A 559 -30.73 -23.18 30.47
N GLU A 560 -31.18 -21.95 30.64
CA GLU A 560 -32.24 -21.37 29.79
C GLU A 560 -31.80 -21.28 28.33
N ARG A 561 -30.58 -20.78 28.07
CA ARG A 561 -30.00 -20.74 26.72
C ARG A 561 -29.85 -22.13 26.09
N PHE A 562 -29.38 -23.11 26.87
CA PHE A 562 -29.28 -24.50 26.42
C PHE A 562 -30.65 -25.11 26.10
N LYS A 563 -31.68 -24.83 26.90
CA LYS A 563 -33.05 -25.28 26.60
C LYS A 563 -33.58 -24.67 25.30
N ASN A 564 -33.27 -23.40 25.04
CA ASN A 564 -33.71 -22.69 23.84
C ASN A 564 -32.98 -23.16 22.57
N ASP A 565 -31.67 -23.38 22.64
CA ASP A 565 -30.87 -23.92 21.54
C ASP A 565 -29.75 -24.87 22.03
N PRO A 566 -30.07 -26.17 22.19
CA PRO A 566 -29.13 -27.16 22.70
C PRO A 566 -27.92 -27.38 21.80
N LYS A 567 -28.05 -27.14 20.48
CA LYS A 567 -26.93 -27.32 19.55
C LYS A 567 -25.92 -26.20 19.69
N ARG A 568 -26.38 -24.98 19.96
CA ARG A 568 -25.54 -23.78 20.11
C ARG A 568 -24.83 -23.70 21.46
N TRP A 569 -25.48 -24.17 22.52
CA TRP A 569 -25.02 -24.03 23.91
C TRP A 569 -24.55 -25.36 24.52
N ARG A 570 -24.20 -26.32 23.67
CA ARG A 570 -23.75 -27.66 24.07
C ARG A 570 -22.50 -27.67 24.93
#